data_AF-A0A924JN35-F1
#
_entry.id   AF-A0A924JN35-F1
#
_cell.length_a   1.000
_cell.length_b   1.000
_cell.length_c   1.000
_cell.angle_alpha   90.00
_cell.angle_beta   90.00
_cell.angle_gamma   90.00
#
_symmetry.space_group_name_H-M   'P 1'
#
loop_
_entity.id
_entity.type
_entity.pdbx_description
1 polymer ?
#
loop_
_entity_poly.entity_id
_entity_poly.type
_entity_poly.pdbx_seq_one_letter_code
_entity_poly.pdbx_strand_id
1 'polypeptide(L)'
;TPFSLNDTTVISFTATADPASKAADRFSLIFKQNNALPASITSIKAYQKNQGIAVEWTAQQEINMDRYEVEKSIDATVFHKVGVLQSKGNAARNSYNWFDANASNGYNYYRIKSIEKSGKEFYTQIVNVAMGKVAISISLYPNPILDNKVNIKLENVPKGYYSIVVTNAIGQQVFTKKLLHNGGSAIETIALDTQLITGNYYLKLLAADGTNWQLQFVKP
;
A
#
# COMPACT_ATOMS: atom_id res chain seq x y z
N THR A 1 -1.35 39.83 -15.51
CA THR A 1 -0.56 40.31 -14.34
C THR A 1 -1.13 39.66 -13.10
N PRO A 2 -0.31 39.02 -12.25
CA PRO A 2 -0.81 38.48 -11.00
C PRO A 2 -1.30 39.65 -10.13
N PHE A 3 -2.52 39.54 -9.60
CA PHE A 3 -3.11 40.49 -8.67
C PHE A 3 -2.61 40.15 -7.26
N SER A 4 -2.14 41.13 -6.50
CA SER A 4 -1.77 40.93 -5.11
C SER A 4 -3.03 40.78 -4.26
N LEU A 5 -3.09 39.74 -3.42
CA LEU A 5 -4.20 39.54 -2.48
C LEU A 5 -4.00 40.26 -1.14
N ASN A 6 -2.78 40.73 -0.88
CA ASN A 6 -2.39 41.34 0.39
C ASN A 6 -1.84 42.77 0.23
N ASP A 7 -1.86 43.30 -0.99
CA ASP A 7 -1.36 44.64 -1.30
C ASP A 7 -2.13 45.25 -2.49
N THR A 8 -1.99 46.56 -2.67
CA THR A 8 -2.70 47.32 -3.70
C THR A 8 -2.11 47.02 -5.08
N THR A 9 -2.93 46.53 -6.00
CA THR A 9 -2.56 46.38 -7.41
C THR A 9 -3.15 47.53 -8.23
N VAL A 10 -2.30 48.39 -8.78
CA VAL A 10 -2.73 49.52 -9.63
C VAL A 10 -2.67 49.10 -11.11
N ILE A 11 -3.81 49.19 -11.80
CA ILE A 11 -3.91 48.96 -13.25
C ILE A 11 -4.32 50.28 -13.90
N SER A 12 -3.39 50.90 -14.62
CA SER A 12 -3.64 52.13 -15.36
C SER A 12 -4.14 51.83 -16.77
N PHE A 13 -5.15 52.56 -17.23
CA PHE A 13 -5.62 52.53 -18.61
C PHE A 13 -6.04 53.94 -19.05
N THR A 14 -6.11 54.16 -20.36
CA THR A 14 -6.54 55.43 -20.95
C THR A 14 -7.96 55.29 -21.48
N ALA A 15 -8.86 56.20 -21.11
CA ALA A 15 -10.19 56.28 -21.68
C ALA A 15 -10.20 57.28 -22.84
N THR A 16 -10.85 56.92 -23.96
CA THR A 16 -11.13 57.82 -25.08
C THR A 16 -12.59 58.25 -25.07
N ALA A 17 -12.93 59.37 -25.72
CA ALA A 17 -14.29 59.91 -25.78
C ALA A 17 -15.19 59.20 -26.82
N ASP A 18 -14.81 58.03 -27.31
CA ASP A 18 -15.56 57.28 -28.32
C ASP A 18 -16.88 56.74 -27.72
N PRO A 19 -18.07 57.18 -28.19
CA PRO A 19 -19.35 56.71 -27.69
C PRO A 19 -19.58 55.21 -27.87
N ALA A 20 -18.95 54.60 -28.89
CA ALA A 20 -19.02 53.16 -29.14
C ALA A 20 -18.27 52.34 -28.08
N SER A 21 -17.46 52.99 -27.25
CA SER A 21 -16.68 52.34 -26.20
C SER A 21 -17.47 52.08 -24.91
N LYS A 22 -18.73 52.52 -24.81
CA LYS A 22 -19.59 52.27 -23.65
C LYS A 22 -20.16 50.85 -23.68
N ALA A 23 -19.89 50.06 -22.63
CA ALA A 23 -20.51 48.76 -22.40
C ALA A 23 -20.73 48.55 -20.89
N ALA A 24 -21.82 47.86 -20.51
CA ALA A 24 -22.18 47.63 -19.10
C ALA A 24 -21.12 46.79 -18.34
N ASP A 25 -20.41 45.91 -19.04
CA ASP A 25 -19.39 45.02 -18.46
C ASP A 25 -18.00 45.24 -19.08
N ARG A 26 -17.65 46.51 -19.36
CA ARG A 26 -16.39 46.86 -20.05
C ARG A 26 -15.14 46.41 -19.28
N PHE A 27 -15.22 46.27 -17.96
CA PHE A 27 -14.15 45.78 -17.11
C PHE A 27 -14.66 44.58 -16.32
N SER A 28 -13.92 43.47 -16.38
CA SER A 28 -14.19 42.29 -15.56
C SER A 28 -12.91 41.82 -14.89
N LEU A 29 -13.04 41.43 -13.62
CA LEU A 29 -11.99 40.73 -12.88
C LEU A 29 -12.34 39.24 -12.87
N ILE A 30 -11.56 38.45 -13.60
CA ILE A 30 -11.80 37.01 -13.71
C ILE A 30 -10.89 36.29 -12.72
N PHE A 31 -11.47 35.74 -11.66
CA PHE A 31 -10.77 34.81 -10.78
C PHE A 31 -10.81 33.42 -11.40
N LYS A 32 -9.69 32.96 -11.93
CA LYS A 32 -9.51 31.54 -12.26
C LYS A 32 -8.98 30.85 -11.02
N GLN A 33 -9.75 29.91 -10.48
CA GLN A 33 -9.22 28.98 -9.47
C GLN A 33 -8.01 28.29 -10.11
N ASN A 34 -6.82 28.44 -9.50
CA ASN A 34 -5.65 27.70 -9.93
C ASN A 34 -5.86 26.24 -9.55
N ASN A 35 -6.58 25.50 -10.39
CA ASN A 35 -6.75 24.06 -10.32
C ASN A 35 -5.49 23.35 -10.87
N ALA A 36 -4.31 23.94 -10.69
CA ALA A 36 -3.11 23.13 -10.69
C ALA A 36 -3.29 22.14 -9.53
N LEU A 37 -3.80 20.94 -9.86
CA LEU A 37 -3.54 19.77 -9.06
C LEU A 37 -2.05 19.85 -8.73
N PRO A 38 -1.63 19.76 -7.46
CA PRO A 38 -0.21 19.70 -7.16
C PRO A 38 0.30 18.40 -7.80
N ALA A 39 0.79 18.48 -9.03
CA ALA A 39 1.55 17.42 -9.63
C ALA A 39 2.86 17.41 -8.84
N SER A 40 3.09 16.33 -8.09
CA SER A 40 4.24 16.27 -7.19
C SER A 40 4.89 14.90 -7.18
N ILE A 41 4.15 13.80 -7.37
CA ILE A 41 4.70 12.48 -7.69
C ILE A 41 3.76 11.78 -8.67
N THR A 42 4.29 11.32 -9.80
CA THR A 42 3.53 10.60 -10.84
C THR A 42 3.71 9.09 -10.79
N SER A 43 4.79 8.61 -10.18
CA SER A 43 5.00 7.18 -9.94
C SER A 43 5.91 6.94 -8.76
N ILE A 44 5.68 5.82 -8.07
CA ILE A 44 6.53 5.27 -7.03
C ILE A 44 6.62 3.75 -7.26
N LYS A 45 7.81 3.19 -7.06
CA LYS A 45 8.04 1.75 -7.01
C LYS A 45 9.14 1.45 -6.01
N ALA A 46 9.08 0.26 -5.44
CA ALA A 46 10.16 -0.29 -4.63
C ALA A 46 10.46 -1.70 -5.11
N TYR A 47 11.73 -2.09 -5.10
CA TYR A 47 12.15 -3.43 -5.50
C TYR A 47 13.46 -3.83 -4.79
N GLN A 48 13.65 -5.12 -4.59
CA GLN A 48 14.89 -5.64 -4.00
C GLN A 48 16.05 -5.36 -4.96
N LYS A 49 17.14 -4.80 -4.42
CA LYS A 49 18.38 -4.55 -5.13
C LYS A 49 19.56 -4.96 -4.25
N ASN A 50 20.28 -6.01 -4.64
CA ASN A 50 21.31 -6.65 -3.82
C ASN A 50 20.72 -7.12 -2.47
N GLN A 51 21.36 -6.73 -1.36
CA GLN A 51 20.92 -7.03 0.01
C GLN A 51 19.98 -5.96 0.60
N GLY A 52 19.56 -4.98 -0.19
CA GLY A 52 18.67 -3.90 0.25
C GLY A 52 17.48 -3.69 -0.68
N ILE A 53 16.76 -2.60 -0.45
CA ILE A 53 15.59 -2.20 -1.26
C ILE A 53 15.86 -0.85 -1.92
N ALA A 54 15.69 -0.78 -3.24
CA ALA A 54 15.67 0.48 -3.96
C ALA A 54 14.24 1.02 -4.01
N VAL A 55 14.06 2.27 -3.59
CA VAL A 55 12.82 3.03 -3.70
C VAL A 55 13.03 4.12 -4.74
N GLU A 56 12.21 4.13 -5.79
CA GLU A 56 12.31 5.08 -6.89
C GLU A 56 10.97 5.77 -7.11
N TRP A 57 11.01 7.08 -7.32
CA TRP A 57 9.83 7.85 -7.68
C TRP A 57 10.15 8.91 -8.73
N THR A 58 9.11 9.30 -9.46
CA THR A 58 9.17 10.40 -10.42
C THR A 58 8.23 11.51 -9.98
N ALA A 59 8.73 12.74 -9.98
CA ALA A 59 7.98 13.95 -9.77
C ALA A 59 7.92 14.77 -11.07
N GLN A 60 6.95 15.66 -11.18
CA GLN A 60 6.81 16.63 -12.24
C GLN A 60 6.31 17.93 -11.63
N GLN A 61 6.63 19.07 -12.25
CA GLN A 61 6.07 20.37 -11.85
C GLN A 61 6.22 20.67 -10.34
N GLU A 62 7.44 20.53 -9.81
CA GLU A 62 7.79 20.73 -8.39
C GLU A 62 7.74 22.23 -7.96
N ILE A 63 6.65 22.91 -8.32
CA ILE A 63 6.38 24.29 -7.96
C ILE A 63 6.06 24.32 -6.47
N ASN A 64 6.77 25.18 -5.73
CA ASN A 64 6.67 25.31 -4.27
C ASN A 64 7.02 24.05 -3.46
N MET A 65 7.66 23.04 -4.07
CA MET A 65 8.14 21.87 -3.34
C MET A 65 9.40 22.22 -2.54
N ASP A 66 9.43 21.85 -1.26
CA ASP A 66 10.62 21.95 -0.41
C ASP A 66 11.42 20.65 -0.53
N ARG A 67 10.86 19.54 -0.04
CA ARG A 67 11.55 18.25 0.04
C ARG A 67 10.60 17.06 -0.01
N TYR A 68 11.21 15.90 -0.21
CA TYR A 68 10.58 14.59 -0.10
C TYR A 68 11.19 13.83 1.08
N GLU A 69 10.34 13.28 1.93
CA GLU A 69 10.72 12.40 3.02
C GLU A 69 10.32 10.96 2.64
N VAL A 70 11.28 10.05 2.66
CA VAL A 70 11.02 8.61 2.50
C VAL A 70 10.60 8.09 3.87
N GLU A 71 9.42 7.48 3.93
CA GLU A 71 8.92 6.85 5.14
C GLU A 71 8.82 5.34 4.95
N LYS A 72 9.24 4.59 5.96
CA LYS A 72 9.25 3.13 6.01
C LYS A 72 8.37 2.62 7.13
N SER A 73 7.69 1.50 6.90
CA SER A 73 6.95 0.73 7.88
C SER A 73 7.24 -0.77 7.71
N ILE A 74 7.08 -1.55 8.79
CA ILE A 74 7.14 -3.01 8.78
C ILE A 74 5.76 -3.66 8.96
N ASP A 75 4.72 -2.86 9.24
CA ASP A 75 3.35 -3.31 9.52
C ASP A 75 2.28 -2.61 8.66
N ALA A 76 2.71 -1.70 7.76
CA ALA A 76 1.87 -0.85 6.92
C ALA A 76 0.94 0.14 7.68
N THR A 77 1.11 0.30 9.00
CA THR A 77 0.31 1.18 9.84
C THR A 77 1.13 2.33 10.42
N VAL A 78 2.29 2.03 11.02
CA VAL A 78 3.18 3.03 11.61
C VAL A 78 4.35 3.28 10.67
N PHE A 79 4.47 4.52 10.20
CA PHE A 79 5.52 4.94 9.27
C PHE A 79 6.52 5.85 9.97
N HIS A 80 7.80 5.56 9.76
CA HIS A 80 8.93 6.33 10.28
C HIS A 80 9.74 6.91 9.13
N LYS A 81 10.18 8.16 9.28
CA LYS A 81 11.09 8.79 8.33
C LYS A 81 12.45 8.10 8.33
N VAL A 82 12.90 7.70 7.15
CA VAL A 82 14.18 7.00 6.93
C VAL A 82 15.09 7.70 5.91
N GLY A 83 14.56 8.66 5.16
CA GLY A 83 15.35 9.42 4.19
C GLY A 83 14.73 10.80 3.91
N VAL A 84 15.58 11.73 3.44
CA VAL A 84 15.15 13.07 3.01
C VAL A 84 15.91 13.43 1.74
N LEU A 85 15.19 13.88 0.72
CA LEU A 85 15.75 14.38 -0.54
C LEU A 85 15.15 15.75 -0.83
N GLN A 86 16.02 16.73 -1.09
CA GLN A 86 15.59 18.06 -1.50
C GLN A 86 14.93 18.01 -2.88
N SER A 87 13.93 18.87 -3.12
CA SER A 87 13.35 19.01 -4.45
C SER A 87 14.42 19.48 -5.45
N LYS A 88 14.32 19.01 -6.69
CA LYS A 88 15.21 19.40 -7.79
C LYS A 88 14.71 20.65 -8.52
N GLY A 89 13.51 21.11 -8.16
CA GLY A 89 12.88 22.30 -8.71
C GLY A 89 12.06 22.02 -9.95
N ASN A 90 11.52 23.07 -10.56
CA ASN A 90 10.53 22.93 -11.62
C ASN A 90 11.14 22.36 -12.91
N ALA A 91 10.87 21.09 -13.19
CA ALA A 91 11.21 20.42 -14.44
C ALA A 91 10.03 19.59 -14.96
N ALA A 92 10.06 19.26 -16.26
CA ALA A 92 9.05 18.39 -16.87
C ALA A 92 9.03 16.99 -16.22
N ARG A 93 10.17 16.54 -15.70
CA ARG A 93 10.30 15.26 -15.00
C ARG A 93 11.57 15.25 -14.13
N ASN A 94 11.40 14.97 -12.84
CA ASN A 94 12.49 14.71 -11.90
C ASN A 94 12.41 13.28 -11.38
N SER A 95 13.50 12.54 -11.50
CA SER A 95 13.60 11.17 -10.97
C SER A 95 14.44 11.16 -9.71
N TYR A 96 13.97 10.39 -8.73
CA TYR A 96 14.61 10.22 -7.44
C TYR A 96 14.81 8.74 -7.16
N ASN A 97 15.87 8.46 -6.41
CA ASN A 97 16.14 7.13 -5.88
C ASN A 97 16.62 7.28 -4.44
N TRP A 98 16.24 6.30 -3.62
CA TRP A 98 16.75 6.12 -2.28
C TRP A 98 16.96 4.63 -2.04
N PHE A 99 18.03 4.28 -1.32
CA PHE A 99 18.41 2.89 -1.10
C PHE A 99 18.37 2.54 0.39
N ASP A 100 17.53 1.57 0.74
CA ASP A 100 17.48 0.97 2.07
C ASP A 100 18.53 -0.14 2.17
N ALA A 101 19.70 0.19 2.73
CA ALA A 101 20.74 -0.79 2.99
C ALA A 101 20.42 -1.72 4.17
N ASN A 102 19.47 -1.34 5.04
CA ASN A 102 19.10 -2.05 6.27
C ASN A 102 17.63 -2.51 6.19
N ALA A 103 17.26 -3.10 5.06
CA ALA A 103 15.92 -3.64 4.88
C ALA A 103 15.65 -4.77 5.89
N SER A 104 14.46 -4.79 6.47
CA SER A 104 14.07 -5.79 7.46
C SER A 104 13.68 -7.09 6.74
N ASN A 105 13.95 -8.26 7.31
CA ASN A 105 13.37 -9.49 6.77
C ASN A 105 11.84 -9.43 6.86
N GLY A 106 11.15 -9.97 5.85
CA GLY A 106 9.70 -9.87 5.71
C GLY A 106 9.27 -8.70 4.81
N TYR A 107 8.02 -8.25 4.98
CA TYR A 107 7.50 -7.13 4.21
C TYR A 107 8.03 -5.80 4.73
N ASN A 108 8.53 -4.99 3.80
CA ASN A 108 8.89 -3.59 4.03
C ASN A 108 7.95 -2.74 3.20
N TYR A 109 7.38 -1.72 3.82
CA TYR A 109 6.41 -0.81 3.20
C TYR A 109 7.03 0.58 3.11
N TYR A 110 6.88 1.24 1.97
CA TYR A 110 7.41 2.58 1.74
C TYR A 110 6.34 3.49 1.17
N ARG A 111 6.39 4.75 1.57
CA ARG A 111 5.66 5.85 0.93
C ARG A 111 6.56 7.08 0.90
N ILE A 112 6.27 8.00 -0.02
CA ILE A 112 6.94 9.29 -0.06
C ILE A 112 5.99 10.34 0.51
N LYS A 113 6.50 11.09 1.48
CA LYS A 113 5.88 12.28 2.04
C LYS A 113 6.48 13.51 1.36
N SER A 114 5.67 14.21 0.57
CA SER A 114 6.06 15.46 -0.09
C SER A 114 5.75 16.62 0.84
N ILE A 115 6.67 17.57 0.98
CA ILE A 115 6.52 18.75 1.83
C ILE A 115 6.73 19.99 0.97
N GLU A 116 5.71 20.84 0.88
CA GLU A 116 5.81 22.14 0.23
C GLU A 116 6.48 23.17 1.13
N LYS A 117 6.99 24.26 0.53
CA LYS A 117 7.54 25.42 1.26
C LYS A 117 6.52 26.08 2.19
N SER A 118 5.22 25.88 1.95
CA SER A 118 4.11 26.31 2.80
C SER A 118 3.96 25.46 4.07
N GLY A 119 4.65 24.31 4.15
CA GLY A 119 4.47 23.30 5.18
C GLY A 119 3.38 22.27 4.86
N LYS A 120 2.67 22.39 3.72
CA LYS A 120 1.66 21.43 3.32
C LYS A 120 2.28 20.07 2.96
N GLU A 121 1.62 19.00 3.39
CA GLU A 121 2.10 17.63 3.24
C GLU A 121 1.21 16.80 2.32
N PHE A 122 1.82 15.93 1.52
CA PHE A 122 1.12 14.96 0.66
C PHE A 122 1.81 13.61 0.72
N TYR A 123 1.04 12.53 0.52
CA TYR A 123 1.56 11.18 0.57
C TYR A 123 1.27 10.44 -0.73
N THR A 124 2.21 9.61 -1.16
CA THR A 124 1.97 8.63 -2.22
C THR A 124 1.13 7.47 -1.72
N GLN A 125 0.66 6.64 -2.64
CA GLN A 125 0.32 5.25 -2.33
C GLN A 125 1.50 4.51 -1.66
N ILE A 126 1.19 3.49 -0.87
CA ILE A 126 2.17 2.62 -0.23
C ILE A 126 2.62 1.55 -1.23
N VAL A 127 3.93 1.40 -1.39
CA VAL A 127 4.54 0.27 -2.11
C VAL A 127 5.18 -0.68 -1.12
N ASN A 128 5.16 -1.98 -1.40
CA ASN A 128 5.78 -2.98 -0.51
C ASN A 128 6.74 -3.88 -1.28
N VAL A 129 7.73 -4.39 -0.54
CA VAL A 129 8.72 -5.35 -1.03
C VAL A 129 9.02 -6.33 0.09
N ALA A 130 9.01 -7.61 -0.24
CA ALA A 130 9.47 -8.66 0.66
C ALA A 130 11.00 -8.83 0.56
N MET A 131 11.68 -8.90 1.70
CA MET A 131 13.10 -9.23 1.80
C MET A 131 13.29 -10.54 2.55
N GLY A 132 14.22 -11.37 2.06
CA GLY A 132 14.48 -12.68 2.62
C GLY A 132 13.27 -13.62 2.53
N LYS A 133 13.21 -14.62 3.41
CA LYS A 133 12.01 -15.47 3.56
C LYS A 133 11.01 -14.73 4.43
N VAL A 134 9.85 -14.39 3.87
CA VAL A 134 8.71 -13.93 4.67
C VAL A 134 8.20 -15.12 5.47
N ALA A 135 7.95 -14.92 6.76
CA ALA A 135 7.44 -15.97 7.62
C ALA A 135 6.13 -16.53 7.06
N ILE A 136 6.05 -17.86 6.99
CA ILE A 136 4.82 -18.55 6.66
C ILE A 136 3.92 -18.50 7.89
N SER A 137 2.72 -17.94 7.73
CA SER A 137 1.70 -17.90 8.77
C SER A 137 0.48 -18.65 8.26
N ILE A 138 -0.05 -19.54 9.10
CA ILE A 138 -1.25 -20.32 8.81
C ILE A 138 -2.16 -20.21 10.02
N SER A 139 -3.40 -19.80 9.81
CA SER A 139 -4.42 -19.69 10.85
C SER A 139 -5.76 -20.20 10.36
N LEU A 140 -6.65 -20.52 11.29
CA LEU A 140 -8.01 -20.96 10.98
C LEU A 140 -9.06 -20.05 11.62
N TYR A 141 -10.20 -19.91 10.95
CA TYR A 141 -11.35 -19.18 11.50
C TYR A 141 -12.68 -19.60 10.83
N PRO A 142 -13.82 -19.44 11.52
CA PRO A 142 -13.93 -19.14 12.94
C PRO A 142 -13.52 -20.35 13.80
N ASN A 143 -13.17 -20.11 15.06
CA ASN A 143 -13.02 -21.14 16.09
C ASN A 143 -13.83 -20.67 17.31
N PRO A 144 -14.93 -21.34 17.70
CA PRO A 144 -15.43 -22.64 17.22
C PRO A 144 -16.02 -22.66 15.79
N ILE A 145 -16.09 -23.85 15.17
CA ILE A 145 -16.63 -24.06 13.81
C ILE A 145 -18.12 -24.37 13.85
N LEU A 146 -18.94 -23.55 13.21
CA LEU A 146 -20.40 -23.69 13.25
C LEU A 146 -20.95 -24.56 12.09
N ASP A 147 -20.53 -24.32 10.84
CA ASP A 147 -21.17 -24.89 9.65
C ASP A 147 -20.40 -26.04 8.95
N ASN A 148 -19.56 -26.78 9.68
CA ASN A 148 -18.62 -27.76 9.10
C ASN A 148 -17.75 -27.17 7.97
N LYS A 149 -17.54 -25.86 8.01
CA LYS A 149 -16.67 -25.11 7.09
C LYS A 149 -15.56 -24.47 7.91
N VAL A 150 -14.32 -24.75 7.55
CA VAL A 150 -13.15 -24.08 8.11
C VAL A 150 -12.56 -23.16 7.05
N ASN A 151 -12.31 -21.90 7.41
CA ASN A 151 -11.46 -21.04 6.57
C ASN A 151 -10.03 -21.16 7.07
N ILE A 152 -9.12 -21.44 6.15
CA ILE A 152 -7.69 -21.47 6.41
C ILE A 152 -7.09 -20.23 5.77
N LYS A 153 -6.56 -19.33 6.59
CA LYS A 153 -5.75 -18.20 6.12
C LYS A 153 -4.33 -18.70 5.90
N LEU A 154 -3.89 -18.69 4.66
CA LEU A 154 -2.52 -18.98 4.24
C LEU A 154 -1.83 -17.64 3.99
N GLU A 155 -0.68 -17.40 4.61
CA GLU A 155 0.13 -16.21 4.40
C GLU A 155 1.55 -16.60 4.01
N ASN A 156 1.99 -16.15 2.84
CA ASN A 156 3.32 -16.44 2.27
C ASN A 156 3.61 -17.93 2.06
N VAL A 157 2.57 -18.77 1.97
CA VAL A 157 2.73 -20.22 1.76
C VAL A 157 3.22 -20.45 0.32
N PRO A 158 4.31 -21.22 0.10
CA PRO A 158 4.83 -21.48 -1.24
C PRO A 158 3.81 -22.17 -2.18
N LYS A 159 3.94 -21.94 -3.48
CA LYS A 159 3.15 -22.66 -4.48
C LYS A 159 3.44 -24.15 -4.39
N GLY A 160 2.39 -24.98 -4.39
CA GLY A 160 2.57 -26.43 -4.33
C GLY A 160 1.30 -27.20 -4.05
N TYR A 161 1.45 -28.52 -4.01
CA TYR A 161 0.41 -29.43 -3.53
C TYR A 161 0.55 -29.64 -2.02
N TYR A 162 -0.57 -29.49 -1.33
CA TYR A 162 -0.69 -29.69 0.10
C TYR A 162 -1.75 -30.75 0.39
N SER A 163 -1.54 -31.53 1.45
CA SER A 163 -2.55 -32.41 2.00
C SER A 163 -3.10 -31.80 3.28
N ILE A 164 -4.40 -31.54 3.29
CA ILE A 164 -5.15 -31.15 4.49
C ILE A 164 -5.63 -32.44 5.14
N VAL A 165 -5.34 -32.63 6.41
CA VAL A 165 -5.77 -33.78 7.20
C VAL A 165 -6.40 -33.26 8.49
N VAL A 166 -7.63 -33.67 8.79
CA VAL A 166 -8.26 -33.37 10.07
C VAL A 166 -8.28 -34.63 10.91
N THR A 167 -7.88 -34.49 12.17
CA THR A 167 -7.88 -35.56 13.17
C THR A 167 -8.68 -35.15 14.39
N ASN A 168 -9.33 -36.11 15.06
CA ASN A 168 -9.94 -35.88 16.36
C ASN A 168 -8.89 -35.90 17.49
N ALA A 169 -9.33 -35.70 18.74
CA ALA A 169 -8.44 -35.65 19.91
C ALA A 169 -7.61 -36.93 20.15
N ILE A 170 -8.05 -38.09 19.64
CA ILE A 170 -7.32 -39.37 19.75
C ILE A 170 -6.43 -39.65 18.51
N GLY A 171 -6.32 -38.70 17.58
CA GLY A 171 -5.48 -38.80 16.38
C GLY A 171 -6.12 -39.58 15.22
N GLN A 172 -7.37 -40.02 15.34
CA GLN A 172 -8.08 -40.66 14.23
C GLN A 172 -8.36 -39.63 13.14
N GLN A 173 -7.97 -39.95 11.91
CA GLN A 173 -8.28 -39.13 10.73
C GLN A 173 -9.78 -39.16 10.45
N VAL A 174 -10.38 -37.97 10.37
CA VAL A 174 -11.82 -37.78 10.08
C VAL A 174 -12.08 -37.09 8.74
N PHE A 175 -11.07 -36.42 8.17
CA PHE A 175 -11.17 -35.78 6.86
C PHE A 175 -9.80 -35.69 6.19
N THR A 176 -9.78 -35.75 4.86
CA THR A 176 -8.57 -35.45 4.08
C THR A 176 -8.93 -34.79 2.74
N LYS A 177 -8.12 -33.84 2.31
CA LYS A 177 -8.28 -33.17 1.01
C LYS A 177 -6.92 -32.75 0.45
N LYS A 178 -6.73 -32.97 -0.85
CA LYS A 178 -5.60 -32.37 -1.58
C LYS A 178 -5.95 -30.93 -1.98
N LEU A 179 -5.01 -30.02 -1.74
CA LEU A 179 -5.10 -28.60 -2.08
C LEU A 179 -3.95 -28.27 -3.05
N LEU A 180 -4.28 -27.65 -4.18
CA LEU A 180 -3.28 -26.99 -5.02
C LEU A 180 -3.27 -25.50 -4.63
N HIS A 181 -2.21 -25.07 -3.94
CA HIS A 181 -2.03 -23.66 -3.59
C HIS A 181 -1.19 -22.97 -4.66
N ASN A 182 -1.66 -21.82 -5.15
CA ASN A 182 -0.98 -21.06 -6.19
C ASN A 182 0.25 -20.28 -5.69
N GLY A 183 0.46 -20.26 -4.37
CA GLY A 183 1.55 -19.54 -3.72
C GLY A 183 1.12 -18.16 -3.22
N GLY A 184 1.84 -17.65 -2.22
CA GLY A 184 1.53 -16.37 -1.59
C GLY A 184 0.43 -16.50 -0.54
N SER A 185 -0.35 -15.43 -0.38
CA SER A 185 -1.41 -15.34 0.62
C SER A 185 -2.78 -15.60 0.01
N ALA A 186 -3.57 -16.48 0.65
CA ALA A 186 -4.91 -16.85 0.21
C ALA A 186 -5.79 -17.26 1.39
N ILE A 187 -7.10 -17.25 1.18
CA ILE A 187 -8.06 -17.86 2.10
C ILE A 187 -8.65 -19.07 1.39
N GLU A 188 -8.50 -20.23 2.00
CA GLU A 188 -9.04 -21.49 1.50
C GLU A 188 -10.20 -21.93 2.38
N THR A 189 -11.41 -21.95 1.83
CA THR A 189 -12.58 -22.47 2.53
C THR A 189 -12.72 -23.97 2.28
N ILE A 190 -12.67 -24.75 3.36
CA ILE A 190 -12.80 -26.20 3.30
C ILE A 190 -14.15 -26.58 3.91
N ALA A 191 -15.06 -27.03 3.06
CA ALA A 191 -16.26 -27.73 3.50
C ALA A 191 -15.87 -29.17 3.85
N LEU A 192 -16.10 -29.56 5.09
CA LEU A 192 -15.94 -30.93 5.56
C LEU A 192 -17.15 -31.72 5.07
N ASP A 193 -16.91 -32.78 4.31
CA ASP A 193 -17.95 -33.70 3.81
C ASP A 193 -18.44 -34.68 4.90
N THR A 194 -17.79 -34.65 6.06
CA THR A 194 -18.11 -35.48 7.22
C THR A 194 -18.69 -34.61 8.33
N GLN A 195 -19.80 -35.04 8.92
CA GLN A 195 -20.32 -34.37 10.11
C GLN A 195 -19.41 -34.64 11.31
N LEU A 196 -18.81 -33.56 11.83
CA LEU A 196 -18.05 -33.61 13.07
C LEU A 196 -19.02 -33.53 14.26
N ILE A 197 -18.82 -34.43 15.22
CA ILE A 197 -19.45 -34.33 16.55
C ILE A 197 -18.74 -33.24 17.37
N THR A 198 -19.40 -32.77 18.42
CA THR A 198 -18.81 -31.82 19.38
C THR A 198 -17.49 -32.35 19.94
N GLY A 199 -16.44 -31.53 19.91
CA GLY A 199 -15.12 -31.92 20.40
C GLY A 199 -13.96 -31.09 19.88
N ASN A 200 -12.75 -31.48 20.31
CA ASN A 200 -11.49 -30.90 19.86
C ASN A 200 -10.96 -31.65 18.63
N TYR A 201 -10.50 -30.87 17.66
CA TYR A 201 -9.93 -31.38 16.42
C TYR A 201 -8.62 -30.66 16.08
N TYR A 202 -7.78 -31.33 15.31
CA TYR A 202 -6.54 -30.80 14.78
C TYR A 202 -6.54 -30.87 13.25
N LEU A 203 -6.31 -29.73 12.60
CA LEU A 203 -6.06 -29.63 11.18
C LEU A 203 -4.56 -29.60 10.94
N LYS A 204 -4.07 -30.54 10.14
CA LYS A 204 -2.70 -30.59 9.63
C LYS A 204 -2.68 -30.18 8.18
N LEU A 205 -1.79 -29.26 7.83
CA LEU A 205 -1.44 -28.96 6.45
C LEU A 205 -0.05 -29.53 6.19
N LEU A 206 0.06 -30.48 5.26
CA LEU A 206 1.32 -31.15 4.91
C LEU A 206 1.75 -30.75 3.51
N ALA A 207 2.96 -30.23 3.36
CA ALA A 207 3.59 -29.96 2.07
C ALA A 207 4.29 -31.23 1.53
N ALA A 208 4.52 -31.26 0.22
CA ALA A 208 5.18 -32.39 -0.45
C ALA A 208 6.63 -32.63 0.01
N ASP A 209 7.30 -31.60 0.55
CA ASP A 209 8.67 -31.69 1.08
C ASP A 209 8.74 -32.20 2.53
N GLY A 210 7.60 -32.56 3.15
CA GLY A 210 7.49 -33.04 4.52
C GLY A 210 7.26 -31.94 5.57
N THR A 211 7.34 -30.65 5.18
CA THR A 211 6.95 -29.54 6.06
C THR A 211 5.49 -29.68 6.45
N ASN A 212 5.17 -29.50 7.73
CA ASN A 212 3.78 -29.53 8.18
C ASN A 212 3.48 -28.45 9.21
N TRP A 213 2.21 -28.02 9.22
CA TRP A 213 1.64 -27.11 10.20
C TRP A 213 0.43 -27.76 10.84
N GLN A 214 0.23 -27.55 12.13
CA GLN A 214 -0.91 -28.08 12.88
C GLN A 214 -1.64 -26.94 13.59
N LEU A 215 -2.97 -26.92 13.46
CA LEU A 215 -3.86 -25.96 14.08
C LEU A 215 -4.98 -26.68 14.82
N GLN A 216 -5.34 -26.20 16.01
CA GLN A 216 -6.46 -26.74 16.77
C GLN A 216 -7.74 -25.92 16.50
N PHE A 217 -8.88 -26.61 16.43
CA PHE A 217 -10.20 -25.98 16.45
C PHE A 217 -11.20 -26.80 17.27
N VAL A 218 -12.26 -26.13 17.69
CA VAL A 218 -13.37 -26.71 18.45
C VAL A 218 -14.60 -26.82 17.56
N LYS A 219 -15.25 -27.98 17.57
CA LYS A 219 -16.63 -28.16 17.12
C LYS A 219 -17.51 -28.06 18.37
N PRO A 220 -18.43 -27.08 18.47
CA PRO A 220 -19.33 -26.94 19.61
C PRO A 220 -20.42 -28.01 19.61
#